data_AF-A0A358GDS8-F1
#
_entry.id   AF-A0A358GDS8-F1
#
_cell.length_a   1.000
_cell.length_b   1.000
_cell.length_c   1.000
_cell.angle_alpha   90.00
_cell.angle_beta   90.00
_cell.angle_gamma   90.00
#
_symmetry.space_group_name_H-M   'P 1'
#
loop_
_entity.id
_entity.type
_entity.pdbx_description
1 polymer ?
#
loop_
_entity_poly.entity_id
_entity_poly.type
_entity_poly.pdbx_seq_one_letter_code
_entity_poly.pdbx_strand_id
1 'polypeptide(L)'
;MESAVKQKVFAADLPSIERRLAEIEQLDRQHALEKGMLLKHVRDYDLTHGHWLRWLETVGIGERTAQRYIQAHEQFGNATHASGLSMSALFDLIQLPPDINRNMFVSSPQPIPSTGERKLVTDMSRDEVREVVRAAREAQGLTKRKQPRTATAKPAHGFSDVWGALDSLIAELTPFEKETIESLPLSLTRRVMSLAPQTRTTVLDVASKLSSIIFTDNIESIMRDAEQGVSSHLIVSKYVVKPDAQSLSGIIISPYEILGLNFGENDTTVRKRYRDLSKKVHPDVGGSELLFKLVNKAYEAHSSRRWFA
;
A
#
# COMPACT_ATOMS: atom_id res chain seq x y z
N MET A 1 11.22 -10.40 -23.32
CA MET A 1 9.86 -9.96 -23.72
C MET A 1 9.05 -9.59 -22.47
N GLU A 2 9.63 -8.81 -21.57
CA GLU A 2 9.06 -8.53 -20.23
C GLU A 2 8.78 -7.03 -20.02
N SER A 3 8.98 -6.24 -21.08
CA SER A 3 8.74 -4.79 -21.12
C SER A 3 7.33 -4.42 -21.60
N ALA A 4 6.54 -5.39 -22.09
CA ALA A 4 5.28 -5.11 -22.79
C ALA A 4 4.01 -5.23 -21.93
N VAL A 5 4.09 -5.67 -20.67
CA VAL A 5 2.90 -5.95 -19.83
C VAL A 5 2.62 -4.87 -18.76
N LYS A 6 3.50 -3.87 -18.59
CA LYS A 6 3.28 -2.74 -17.65
C LYS A 6 2.48 -1.57 -18.22
N GLN A 7 1.82 -1.72 -19.37
CA GLN A 7 0.94 -0.68 -19.92
C GLN A 7 -0.39 -1.28 -20.38
N LYS A 8 -1.46 -1.04 -19.61
CA LYS A 8 -2.82 -0.77 -20.13
C LYS A 8 -3.87 -0.47 -19.04
N VAL A 9 -3.56 0.40 -18.08
CA VAL A 9 -4.64 1.03 -17.28
C VAL A 9 -4.56 2.56 -17.31
N PHE A 10 -3.38 3.16 -17.45
CA PHE A 10 -3.25 4.59 -17.73
C PHE A 10 -2.13 4.84 -18.76
N ALA A 11 -2.47 4.82 -20.05
CA ALA A 11 -1.60 5.29 -21.12
C ALA A 11 -1.65 6.83 -21.26
N ALA A 12 -1.95 7.54 -20.17
CA ALA A 12 -2.07 8.99 -20.14
C ALA A 12 -0.80 9.57 -19.51
N ASP A 13 -0.25 10.60 -20.13
CA ASP A 13 0.83 11.40 -19.55
C ASP A 13 0.34 12.19 -18.32
N LEU A 14 1.27 12.64 -17.47
CA LEU A 14 0.95 13.39 -16.25
C LEU A 14 0.01 14.58 -16.50
N PRO A 15 0.21 15.42 -17.54
CA PRO A 15 -0.73 16.51 -17.85
C PRO A 15 -2.15 16.05 -18.19
N SER A 16 -2.32 14.88 -18.84
CA SER A 16 -3.65 14.34 -19.13
C SER A 16 -4.35 13.81 -17.88
N ILE A 17 -3.59 13.23 -16.94
CA ILE A 17 -4.13 12.81 -15.64
C ILE A 17 -4.57 14.03 -14.83
N GLU A 18 -3.74 15.08 -14.78
CA GLU A 18 -4.07 16.33 -14.08
C GLU A 18 -5.33 16.99 -14.64
N ARG A 19 -5.44 17.08 -15.98
CA ARG A 19 -6.65 17.59 -16.64
C ARG A 19 -7.87 16.76 -16.27
N ARG A 20 -7.75 15.43 -16.28
CA ARG A 20 -8.86 14.53 -15.96
C ARG A 20 -9.32 14.68 -14.51
N LEU A 21 -8.39 14.86 -13.58
CA LEU A 21 -8.71 15.12 -12.17
C LEU A 21 -9.45 16.46 -12.01
N ALA A 22 -9.00 17.51 -12.70
CA ALA A 22 -9.68 18.81 -12.68
C ALA A 22 -11.10 18.74 -13.27
N GLU A 23 -11.31 17.98 -14.36
CA GLU A 23 -12.63 17.71 -14.92
C GLU A 23 -13.56 16.99 -13.94
N ILE A 24 -13.06 15.93 -13.28
CA ILE A 24 -13.82 15.19 -12.27
C ILE A 24 -14.23 16.11 -11.13
N GLU A 25 -13.31 16.94 -10.64
CA GLU A 25 -13.59 17.87 -9.55
C GLU A 25 -14.61 18.95 -9.95
N GLN A 26 -14.53 19.45 -11.18
CA GLN A 26 -15.51 20.38 -11.73
C GLN A 26 -16.91 19.74 -11.82
N LEU A 27 -16.99 18.50 -12.29
CA LEU A 27 -18.25 17.74 -12.38
C LEU A 27 -18.83 17.46 -11.00
N ASP A 28 -18.00 17.02 -10.04
CA ASP A 28 -18.43 16.76 -8.66
C ASP A 28 -19.07 17.99 -8.02
N ARG A 29 -18.49 19.18 -8.24
CA ARG A 29 -19.09 20.43 -7.81
C ARG A 29 -20.43 20.69 -8.50
N GLN A 30 -20.49 20.57 -9.82
CA GLN A 30 -21.73 20.82 -10.57
C GLN A 30 -22.86 19.92 -10.08
N HIS A 31 -22.57 18.62 -9.94
CA HIS A 31 -23.50 17.64 -9.39
C HIS A 31 -23.90 17.98 -7.95
N ALA A 32 -23.00 18.50 -7.12
CA ALA A 32 -23.34 18.92 -5.76
C ALA A 32 -24.33 20.09 -5.75
N LEU A 33 -24.13 21.10 -6.60
CA LEU A 33 -25.03 22.25 -6.71
C LEU A 33 -26.39 21.86 -7.29
N GLU A 34 -26.40 20.98 -8.31
CA GLU A 34 -27.63 20.45 -8.90
C GLU A 34 -28.42 19.60 -7.88
N LYS A 35 -27.74 18.72 -7.15
CA LYS A 35 -28.35 17.99 -6.02
C LYS A 35 -28.99 18.96 -5.03
N GLY A 36 -28.29 20.03 -4.66
CA GLY A 36 -28.83 21.06 -3.78
C GLY A 36 -30.09 21.73 -4.31
N MET A 37 -30.10 22.08 -5.60
CA MET A 37 -31.26 22.66 -6.29
C MET A 37 -32.46 21.70 -6.28
N LEU A 38 -32.26 20.44 -6.67
CA LEU A 38 -33.31 19.42 -6.72
C LEU A 38 -33.88 19.13 -5.32
N LEU A 39 -33.00 18.97 -4.34
CA LEU A 39 -33.41 18.75 -2.96
C LEU A 39 -34.22 19.94 -2.43
N LYS A 40 -33.80 21.17 -2.73
CA LYS A 40 -34.55 22.37 -2.37
C LYS A 40 -35.92 22.39 -3.05
N HIS A 41 -35.99 22.08 -4.34
CA HIS A 41 -37.23 22.06 -5.10
C HIS A 41 -38.25 21.10 -4.47
N VAL A 42 -37.84 19.86 -4.21
CA VAL A 42 -38.73 18.85 -3.61
C VAL A 42 -39.18 19.26 -2.20
N ARG A 43 -38.27 19.82 -1.40
CA ARG A 43 -38.58 20.32 -0.04
C ARG A 43 -39.61 21.46 -0.06
N ASP A 44 -39.47 22.38 -1.01
CA ASP A 44 -40.24 23.64 -1.03
C ASP A 44 -41.58 23.49 -1.79
N TYR A 45 -41.70 22.55 -2.75
CA TYR A 45 -42.85 22.49 -3.68
C TYR A 45 -43.55 21.12 -3.80
N ASP A 46 -42.84 20.00 -3.69
CA ASP A 46 -43.41 18.68 -4.04
C ASP A 46 -44.00 17.91 -2.85
N LEU A 47 -43.67 18.30 -1.62
CA LEU A 47 -44.04 17.54 -0.44
C LEU A 47 -44.88 18.35 0.54
N THR A 48 -45.93 17.71 1.05
CA THR A 48 -46.70 18.22 2.19
C THR A 48 -45.77 18.31 3.41
N HIS A 49 -45.93 19.36 4.22
CA HIS A 49 -45.10 19.59 5.41
C HIS A 49 -45.00 18.31 6.27
N GLY A 50 -43.78 17.85 6.53
CA GLY A 50 -43.52 16.63 7.32
C GLY A 50 -43.20 15.36 6.52
N HIS A 51 -43.36 15.33 5.20
CA HIS A 51 -43.00 14.17 4.36
C HIS A 51 -41.54 14.18 3.86
N TRP A 52 -40.84 15.29 4.01
CA TRP A 52 -39.46 15.49 3.54
C TRP A 52 -38.47 14.43 4.05
N LEU A 53 -38.47 14.16 5.36
CA LEU A 53 -37.53 13.20 5.95
C LEU A 53 -37.75 11.77 5.43
N ARG A 54 -39.02 11.35 5.28
CA ARG A 54 -39.36 10.03 4.72
C ARG A 54 -38.92 9.91 3.26
N TRP A 55 -39.12 10.96 2.47
CA TRP A 55 -38.68 10.95 1.08
C TRP A 55 -37.15 10.88 0.97
N LEU A 56 -36.43 11.61 1.81
CA LEU A 56 -34.96 11.56 1.87
C LEU A 56 -34.42 10.14 2.14
N GLU A 57 -35.10 9.36 3.00
CA GLU A 57 -34.77 7.96 3.24
C GLU A 57 -34.92 7.10 1.96
N THR A 58 -35.96 7.34 1.15
CA THR A 58 -36.17 6.59 -0.10
C THR A 58 -35.08 6.80 -1.13
N VAL A 59 -34.45 7.98 -1.14
CA VAL A 59 -33.32 8.31 -2.04
C VAL A 59 -31.95 8.08 -1.37
N GLY A 60 -31.91 7.56 -0.14
CA GLY A 60 -30.68 7.22 0.58
C GLY A 60 -29.84 8.43 1.01
N ILE A 61 -30.46 9.61 1.20
CA ILE A 61 -29.75 10.83 1.59
C ILE A 61 -30.14 11.21 3.02
N GLY A 62 -29.16 11.31 3.93
CA GLY A 62 -29.42 11.79 5.28
C GLY A 62 -29.78 13.29 5.32
N GLU A 63 -30.64 13.68 6.25
CA GLU A 63 -31.14 15.06 6.41
C GLU A 63 -30.02 16.11 6.47
N ARG A 64 -28.99 15.88 7.30
CA ARG A 64 -27.85 16.81 7.40
C ARG A 64 -27.09 16.94 6.08
N THR A 65 -26.96 15.85 5.33
CA THR A 65 -26.31 15.85 4.02
C THR A 65 -27.16 16.62 3.02
N ALA A 66 -28.47 16.38 2.99
CA ALA A 66 -29.40 17.10 2.14
C ALA A 66 -29.36 18.62 2.40
N GLN A 67 -29.41 19.01 3.68
CA GLN A 67 -29.34 20.41 4.08
C GLN A 67 -28.03 21.08 3.65
N ARG A 68 -26.90 20.38 3.72
CA ARG A 68 -25.61 20.91 3.24
C ARG A 68 -25.60 21.13 1.72
N TYR A 69 -26.16 20.20 0.94
CA TYR A 69 -26.31 20.39 -0.50
C TYR A 69 -27.21 21.59 -0.82
N ILE A 70 -28.36 21.72 -0.14
CA ILE A 70 -29.26 22.86 -0.32
C ILE A 70 -28.53 24.17 0.00
N GLN A 71 -27.87 24.25 1.16
CA GLN A 71 -27.13 25.45 1.56
C GLN A 71 -25.99 25.79 0.58
N ALA A 72 -25.29 24.78 0.05
CA ALA A 72 -24.25 25.00 -0.95
C ALA A 72 -24.84 25.60 -2.24
N HIS A 73 -25.97 25.08 -2.71
CA HIS A 73 -26.68 25.64 -3.85
C HIS A 73 -27.17 27.08 -3.59
N GLU A 74 -27.82 27.33 -2.45
CA GLU A 74 -28.34 28.66 -2.11
C GLU A 74 -27.25 29.73 -2.02
N GLN A 75 -26.06 29.36 -1.54
CA GLN A 75 -24.96 30.30 -1.32
C GLN A 75 -24.02 30.43 -2.52
N PHE A 76 -23.87 29.38 -3.34
CA PHE A 76 -22.85 29.33 -4.40
C PHE A 76 -23.38 28.98 -5.79
N GLY A 77 -24.65 28.59 -5.94
CA GLY A 77 -25.23 28.15 -7.22
C GLY A 77 -25.10 29.15 -8.36
N ASN A 78 -25.10 30.46 -8.03
CA ASN A 78 -24.94 31.56 -8.99
C ASN A 78 -23.64 32.36 -8.78
N ALA A 79 -22.72 31.88 -7.93
CA ALA A 79 -21.54 32.65 -7.55
C ALA A 79 -20.38 32.43 -8.53
N THR A 80 -20.12 33.41 -9.41
CA THR A 80 -18.97 33.39 -10.34
C THR A 80 -17.64 33.19 -9.61
N HIS A 81 -17.49 33.78 -8.42
CA HIS A 81 -16.28 33.69 -7.60
C HIS A 81 -16.07 32.30 -6.95
N ALA A 82 -17.09 31.42 -6.97
CA ALA A 82 -16.99 30.04 -6.48
C ALA A 82 -16.60 29.03 -7.58
N SER A 83 -16.41 29.49 -8.82
CA SER A 83 -16.09 28.66 -9.99
C SER A 83 -14.72 27.98 -9.94
N GLY A 84 -13.82 28.40 -9.04
CA GLY A 84 -12.55 27.73 -8.77
C GLY A 84 -12.56 26.82 -7.54
N LEU A 85 -13.70 26.72 -6.82
CA LEU A 85 -13.75 25.99 -5.55
C LEU A 85 -14.10 24.51 -5.75
N SER A 86 -13.52 23.66 -4.92
CA SER A 86 -13.89 22.25 -4.81
C SER A 86 -15.21 22.07 -4.05
N MET A 87 -15.88 20.93 -4.26
CA MET A 87 -17.08 20.57 -3.50
C MET A 87 -16.82 20.58 -1.98
N SER A 88 -15.65 20.09 -1.55
CA SER A 88 -15.26 20.11 -0.13
C SER A 88 -15.12 21.54 0.40
N ALA A 89 -14.51 22.44 -0.38
CA ALA A 89 -14.37 23.84 0.01
C ALA A 89 -15.73 24.53 0.16
N LEU A 90 -16.68 24.33 -0.77
CA LEU A 90 -18.04 24.86 -0.65
C LEU A 90 -18.70 24.42 0.67
N PHE A 91 -18.56 23.13 0.98
CA PHE A 91 -19.11 22.49 2.17
C PHE A 91 -18.47 22.88 3.49
N ASP A 92 -17.26 23.41 3.45
CA ASP A 92 -16.61 24.04 4.60
C ASP A 92 -17.05 25.51 4.69
N LEU A 93 -17.09 26.25 3.57
CA LEU A 93 -17.50 27.65 3.53
C LEU A 93 -18.96 27.90 3.95
N ILE A 94 -19.89 26.97 3.71
CA ILE A 94 -21.27 27.12 4.20
C ILE A 94 -21.34 27.28 5.73
N GLN A 95 -20.32 26.80 6.45
CA GLN A 95 -20.23 26.88 7.91
C GLN A 95 -19.73 28.23 8.40
N LEU A 96 -19.35 29.14 7.51
CA LEU A 96 -18.99 30.50 7.89
C LEU A 96 -20.15 31.17 8.64
N PRO A 97 -19.85 32.01 9.65
CA PRO A 97 -20.82 32.89 10.28
C PRO A 97 -21.72 33.61 9.26
N PRO A 98 -23.02 33.82 9.56
CA PRO A 98 -23.97 34.41 8.61
C PRO A 98 -23.68 35.88 8.29
N ASP A 99 -22.99 36.59 9.19
CA ASP A 99 -22.56 37.98 9.03
C ASP A 99 -21.32 38.13 8.12
N ILE A 100 -20.59 37.05 7.85
CA ILE A 100 -19.49 37.04 6.90
C ILE A 100 -20.04 36.86 5.48
N ASN A 101 -19.83 37.89 4.65
CA ASN A 101 -20.12 37.82 3.23
C ASN A 101 -19.16 36.82 2.53
N ARG A 102 -19.70 35.67 2.14
CA ARG A 102 -18.94 34.56 1.53
C ARG A 102 -18.29 34.96 0.20
N ASN A 103 -18.94 35.77 -0.61
CA ASN A 103 -18.38 36.23 -1.88
C ASN A 103 -17.13 37.07 -1.63
N MET A 104 -17.22 38.05 -0.71
CA MET A 104 -16.05 38.85 -0.31
C MET A 104 -14.94 38.00 0.31
N PHE A 105 -15.32 37.00 1.11
CA PHE A 105 -14.40 36.08 1.77
C PHE A 105 -13.60 35.25 0.77
N VAL A 106 -14.26 34.72 -0.26
CA VAL A 106 -13.62 33.91 -1.31
C VAL A 106 -12.76 34.78 -2.24
N SER A 107 -13.21 36.01 -2.55
CA SER A 107 -12.52 36.92 -3.46
C SER A 107 -11.33 37.68 -2.85
N SER A 108 -11.12 37.59 -1.53
CA SER A 108 -10.04 38.30 -0.83
C SER A 108 -9.07 37.33 -0.18
N PRO A 109 -7.75 37.58 -0.22
CA PRO A 109 -6.78 36.72 0.45
C PRO A 109 -7.04 36.64 1.97
N GLN A 110 -7.21 35.42 2.48
CA GLN A 110 -7.45 35.15 3.89
C GLN A 110 -6.15 34.70 4.59
N PRO A 111 -5.92 35.12 5.85
CA PRO A 111 -4.77 34.68 6.62
C PRO A 111 -4.95 33.22 7.06
N ILE A 112 -4.00 32.37 6.71
CA ILE A 112 -3.94 30.97 7.13
C ILE A 112 -3.44 30.93 8.58
N PRO A 113 -4.22 30.42 9.55
CA PRO A 113 -3.85 30.51 10.97
C PRO A 113 -2.56 29.78 11.34
N SER A 114 -2.19 28.70 10.64
CA SER A 114 -0.99 27.91 10.93
C SER A 114 0.30 28.53 10.40
N THR A 115 0.27 29.17 9.22
CA THR A 115 1.46 29.71 8.54
C THR A 115 1.55 31.24 8.60
N GLY A 116 0.43 31.93 8.83
CA GLY A 116 0.32 33.39 8.73
C GLY A 116 0.29 33.92 7.29
N GLU A 117 0.44 33.06 6.29
CA GLU A 117 0.40 33.41 4.87
C GLU A 117 -1.01 33.83 4.45
N ARG A 118 -1.13 34.75 3.47
CA ARG A 118 -2.41 35.17 2.92
C ARG A 118 -2.61 34.59 1.53
N LYS A 119 -3.60 33.71 1.37
CA LYS A 119 -3.95 33.09 0.08
C LYS A 119 -5.41 33.31 -0.26
N LEU A 120 -5.75 33.25 -1.54
CA LEU A 120 -7.15 33.13 -1.96
C LEU A 120 -7.68 31.75 -1.59
N VAL A 121 -8.98 31.65 -1.34
CA VAL A 121 -9.61 30.37 -0.96
C VAL A 121 -9.50 29.33 -2.08
N THR A 122 -9.42 29.75 -3.34
CA THR A 122 -9.21 28.88 -4.50
C THR A 122 -7.82 28.25 -4.54
N ASP A 123 -6.83 28.90 -3.94
CA ASP A 123 -5.43 28.48 -3.96
C ASP A 123 -5.03 27.74 -2.66
N MET A 124 -6.00 27.58 -1.74
CA MET A 124 -5.82 26.88 -0.49
C MET A 124 -6.04 25.37 -0.65
N SER A 125 -5.22 24.60 0.02
CA SER A 125 -5.50 23.21 0.31
C SER A 125 -6.76 23.07 1.17
N ARG A 126 -7.37 21.88 1.12
CA ARG A 126 -8.56 21.55 1.91
C ARG A 126 -8.39 21.84 3.41
N ASP A 127 -7.21 21.56 3.95
CA ASP A 127 -6.93 21.76 5.37
C ASP A 127 -6.76 23.24 5.71
N GLU A 128 -6.16 24.03 4.82
CA GLU A 128 -6.07 25.49 4.97
C GLU A 128 -7.48 26.13 4.93
N VAL A 129 -8.37 25.75 3.99
CA VAL A 129 -9.76 26.25 3.95
C VAL A 129 -10.49 25.95 5.26
N ARG A 130 -10.35 24.72 5.78
CA ARG A 130 -10.95 24.33 7.07
C ARG A 130 -10.40 25.13 8.24
N GLU A 131 -9.11 25.40 8.23
CA GLU A 131 -8.47 26.18 9.27
C GLU A 131 -8.98 27.62 9.29
N VAL A 132 -9.06 28.24 8.11
CA VAL A 132 -9.56 29.59 7.90
C VAL A 132 -11.04 29.71 8.29
N VAL A 133 -11.89 28.79 7.84
CA VAL A 133 -13.31 28.75 8.24
C VAL A 133 -13.45 28.55 9.75
N ARG A 134 -12.66 27.65 10.35
CA ARG A 134 -12.70 27.43 11.80
C ARG A 134 -12.29 28.68 12.56
N ALA A 135 -11.21 29.35 12.16
CA ALA A 135 -10.76 30.58 12.80
C ALA A 135 -11.84 31.67 12.74
N ALA A 136 -12.53 31.81 11.61
CA ALA A 136 -13.65 32.75 11.48
C ALA A 136 -14.81 32.41 12.45
N ARG A 137 -15.12 31.12 12.63
CA ARG A 137 -16.14 30.67 13.60
C ARG A 137 -15.70 30.86 15.06
N GLU A 138 -14.42 30.67 15.35
CA GLU A 138 -13.85 30.89 16.68
C GLU A 138 -13.85 32.38 17.06
N ALA A 139 -13.55 33.28 16.11
CA ALA A 139 -13.61 34.73 16.31
C ALA A 139 -15.02 35.23 16.70
N GLN A 140 -16.05 34.49 16.27
CA GLN A 140 -17.47 34.75 16.58
C GLN A 140 -17.98 33.97 17.79
N GLY A 141 -17.12 33.22 18.48
CA GLY A 141 -17.50 32.41 19.64
C GLY A 141 -18.40 31.21 19.32
N LEU A 142 -18.62 30.87 18.04
CA LEU A 142 -19.47 29.75 17.61
C LEU A 142 -18.81 28.38 17.83
N THR A 143 -17.50 28.37 18.05
CA THR A 143 -16.71 27.18 18.36
C THR A 143 -15.72 27.52 19.46
N LYS A 144 -15.54 26.61 20.42
CA LYS A 144 -14.46 26.74 21.42
C LYS A 144 -13.15 26.87 20.66
N ARG A 145 -12.36 27.90 20.98
CA ARG A 145 -11.03 28.09 20.40
C ARG A 145 -10.30 26.76 20.52
N LYS A 146 -9.97 26.14 19.38
CA LYS A 146 -9.00 25.05 19.42
C LYS A 146 -7.75 25.75 19.94
N GLN A 147 -7.39 25.49 21.21
CA GLN A 147 -6.08 25.91 21.70
C GLN A 147 -5.11 25.52 20.58
N PRO A 148 -4.16 26.39 20.19
CA PRO A 148 -3.08 25.92 19.36
C PRO A 148 -2.69 24.61 20.02
N ARG A 149 -2.68 23.50 19.26
CA ARG A 149 -1.99 22.34 19.77
C ARG A 149 -0.71 22.96 20.25
N THR A 150 -0.47 22.95 21.57
CA THR A 150 0.89 23.12 22.03
C THR A 150 1.63 22.23 21.06
N ALA A 151 2.69 22.74 20.47
CA ALA A 151 3.68 21.82 20.04
C ALA A 151 4.04 21.05 21.34
N THR A 152 3.27 20.01 21.72
CA THR A 152 3.81 18.68 21.81
C THR A 152 4.72 18.70 20.62
N ALA A 153 6.01 18.95 20.89
CA ALA A 153 7.02 18.91 19.87
C ALA A 153 6.55 17.78 18.97
N LYS A 154 6.28 18.09 17.68
CA LYS A 154 6.26 17.02 16.68
C LYS A 154 7.40 16.14 17.16
N PRO A 155 7.20 14.87 17.56
CA PRO A 155 8.35 14.04 17.87
C PRO A 155 9.30 14.35 16.73
N ALA A 156 10.53 14.79 17.06
CA ALA A 156 11.50 15.32 16.13
C ALA A 156 12.05 14.18 15.26
N HIS A 157 11.11 13.41 14.74
CA HIS A 157 11.07 12.21 13.95
C HIS A 157 10.00 12.58 12.92
N GLY A 158 10.35 13.54 12.07
CA GLY A 158 9.51 14.08 11.03
C GLY A 158 9.09 12.98 10.05
N PHE A 159 8.09 13.27 9.23
CA PHE A 159 7.73 12.39 8.12
C PHE A 159 8.94 12.08 7.21
N SER A 160 9.96 12.96 7.16
CA SER A 160 11.27 12.71 6.52
C SER A 160 12.07 11.61 7.20
N ASP A 161 12.00 11.51 8.53
CA ASP A 161 12.77 10.53 9.30
C ASP A 161 12.18 9.13 9.15
N VAL A 162 10.88 9.03 8.84
CA VAL A 162 10.23 7.76 8.48
C VAL A 162 10.75 7.24 7.14
N TRP A 163 10.87 8.11 6.13
CA TRP A 163 11.45 7.74 4.83
C TRP A 163 12.95 7.50 4.93
N GLY A 164 13.68 8.32 5.70
CA GLY A 164 15.12 8.12 5.94
C GLY A 164 15.44 6.81 6.67
N ALA A 165 14.60 6.42 7.65
CA ALA A 165 14.70 5.13 8.30
C ALA A 165 14.42 3.98 7.34
N LEU A 166 13.42 4.11 6.46
CA LEU A 166 13.13 3.12 5.43
C LEU A 166 14.27 3.01 4.39
N ASP A 167 14.82 4.14 3.94
CA ASP A 167 15.92 4.17 2.96
C ASP A 167 17.19 3.53 3.53
N SER A 168 17.48 3.79 4.81
CA SER A 168 18.59 3.15 5.52
C SER A 168 18.38 1.64 5.67
N LEU A 169 17.15 1.24 6.02
CA LEU A 169 16.74 -0.17 6.10
C LEU A 169 16.88 -0.89 4.76
N ILE A 170 16.51 -0.22 3.66
CA ILE A 170 16.64 -0.75 2.29
C ILE A 170 18.12 -0.77 1.86
N ALA A 171 18.94 0.17 2.30
CA ALA A 171 20.37 0.21 1.99
C ALA A 171 21.14 -0.95 2.64
N GLU A 172 20.72 -1.42 3.82
CA GLU A 172 21.31 -2.57 4.53
C GLU A 172 21.02 -3.93 3.86
N LEU A 173 20.00 -4.01 3.02
CA LEU A 173 19.62 -5.26 2.35
C LEU A 173 20.58 -5.60 1.21
N THR A 174 20.92 -6.87 1.13
CA THR A 174 21.63 -7.42 -0.03
C THR A 174 20.76 -7.37 -1.30
N PRO A 175 21.36 -7.37 -2.51
CA PRO A 175 20.59 -7.39 -3.76
C PRO A 175 19.57 -8.55 -3.83
N PHE A 176 19.93 -9.71 -3.27
CA PHE A 176 19.07 -10.88 -3.22
C PHE A 176 17.87 -10.71 -2.28
N GLU A 177 18.09 -10.11 -1.10
CA GLU A 177 17.00 -9.80 -0.17
C GLU A 177 16.02 -8.79 -0.76
N LYS A 178 16.50 -7.80 -1.54
CA LYS A 178 15.65 -6.84 -2.25
C LYS A 178 14.73 -7.53 -3.26
N GLU A 179 15.29 -8.40 -4.10
CA GLU A 179 14.52 -9.20 -5.06
C GLU A 179 13.46 -10.07 -4.36
N THR A 180 13.83 -10.68 -3.23
CA THR A 180 12.89 -11.48 -2.43
C THR A 180 11.76 -10.62 -1.88
N ILE A 181 12.06 -9.44 -1.34
CA ILE A 181 11.06 -8.49 -0.81
C ILE A 181 10.09 -8.01 -1.88
N GLU A 182 10.57 -7.74 -3.10
CA GLU A 182 9.74 -7.32 -4.22
C GLU A 182 8.72 -8.40 -4.64
N SER A 183 9.03 -9.67 -4.37
CA SER A 183 8.15 -10.81 -4.65
C SER A 183 7.13 -11.10 -3.53
N LEU A 184 7.27 -10.47 -2.35
CA LEU A 184 6.38 -10.71 -1.21
C LEU A 184 5.09 -9.88 -1.29
N PRO A 185 3.95 -10.41 -0.80
CA PRO A 185 2.74 -9.62 -0.61
C PRO A 185 2.99 -8.40 0.29
N LEU A 186 2.47 -7.23 -0.08
CA LEU A 186 2.64 -5.96 0.65
C LEU A 186 2.25 -6.05 2.13
N SER A 187 1.24 -6.87 2.44
CA SER A 187 0.79 -7.12 3.82
C SER A 187 1.87 -7.76 4.69
N LEU A 188 2.75 -8.57 4.11
CA LEU A 188 3.86 -9.22 4.79
C LEU A 188 5.14 -8.42 4.74
N THR A 189 5.39 -7.67 3.66
CA THR A 189 6.60 -6.86 3.49
C THR A 189 6.86 -5.95 4.69
N ARG A 190 5.84 -5.20 5.13
CA ARG A 190 5.96 -4.33 6.32
C ARG A 190 6.40 -5.09 7.56
N ARG A 191 5.85 -6.29 7.73
CA ARG A 191 6.03 -7.10 8.93
C ARG A 191 7.41 -7.74 8.97
N VAL A 192 7.86 -8.30 7.85
CA VAL A 192 9.23 -8.82 7.69
C VAL A 192 10.27 -7.71 7.85
N MET A 193 10.02 -6.52 7.27
CA MET A 193 10.92 -5.38 7.38
C MET A 193 11.02 -4.82 8.81
N SER A 194 10.00 -5.02 9.65
CA SER A 194 10.04 -4.63 11.06
C SER A 194 10.82 -5.58 11.97
N LEU A 195 11.26 -6.75 11.47
CA LEU A 195 12.05 -7.71 12.23
C LEU A 195 13.48 -7.19 12.47
N ALA A 196 14.13 -7.69 13.53
CA ALA A 196 15.55 -7.45 13.77
C ALA A 196 16.39 -7.94 12.56
N PRO A 197 17.54 -7.30 12.25
CA PRO A 197 18.28 -7.59 11.00
C PRO A 197 18.60 -9.08 10.78
N GLN A 198 19.07 -9.77 11.81
CA GLN A 198 19.43 -11.20 11.73
C GLN A 198 18.21 -12.10 11.48
N THR A 199 17.11 -11.83 12.18
CA THR A 199 15.83 -12.52 12.00
C THR A 199 15.27 -12.26 10.61
N ARG A 200 15.32 -11.01 10.14
CA ARG A 200 14.87 -10.60 8.81
C ARG A 200 15.60 -11.37 7.72
N THR A 201 16.93 -11.39 7.75
CA THR A 201 17.74 -12.13 6.77
C THR A 201 17.38 -13.62 6.77
N THR A 202 17.16 -14.21 7.94
CA THR A 202 16.76 -15.62 8.05
C THR A 202 15.38 -15.85 7.42
N VAL A 203 14.39 -15.00 7.72
CA VAL A 203 13.04 -15.10 7.17
C VAL A 203 13.03 -14.87 5.65
N LEU A 204 13.83 -13.93 5.13
CA LEU A 204 13.95 -13.69 3.70
C LEU A 204 14.65 -14.86 2.98
N ASP A 205 15.68 -15.46 3.59
CA ASP A 205 16.30 -16.66 3.04
C ASP A 205 15.33 -17.85 3.00
N VAL A 206 14.48 -18.01 4.03
CA VAL A 206 13.37 -19.00 4.01
C VAL A 206 12.36 -18.68 2.92
N ALA A 207 11.95 -17.41 2.78
CA ALA A 207 11.00 -16.97 1.77
C ALA A 207 11.49 -17.27 0.34
N SER A 208 12.79 -17.12 0.09
CA SER A 208 13.39 -17.42 -1.20
C SER A 208 13.39 -18.91 -1.58
N LYS A 209 13.20 -19.81 -0.60
CA LYS A 209 13.31 -21.27 -0.74
C LYS A 209 11.96 -21.98 -0.69
N LEU A 210 10.90 -21.30 -0.25
CA LEU A 210 9.55 -21.83 -0.18
C LEU A 210 8.68 -21.22 -1.28
N SER A 211 7.64 -21.92 -1.70
CA SER A 211 6.62 -21.31 -2.55
C SER A 211 5.89 -20.22 -1.77
N SER A 212 5.43 -19.19 -2.48
CA SER A 212 4.74 -18.03 -1.86
C SER A 212 3.59 -18.46 -0.94
N ILE A 213 2.79 -19.45 -1.36
CA ILE A 213 1.66 -20.01 -0.60
C ILE A 213 2.12 -20.67 0.71
N ILE A 214 3.10 -21.58 0.64
CA ILE A 214 3.60 -22.28 1.83
C ILE A 214 4.26 -21.29 2.80
N PHE A 215 5.00 -20.32 2.28
CA PHE A 215 5.60 -19.27 3.10
C PHE A 215 4.54 -18.41 3.79
N THR A 216 3.51 -17.96 3.06
CA THR A 216 2.43 -17.11 3.62
C THR A 216 1.61 -17.85 4.67
N ASP A 217 1.21 -19.09 4.41
CA ASP A 217 0.39 -19.88 5.34
C ASP A 217 1.12 -20.20 6.66
N ASN A 218 2.45 -20.29 6.62
CA ASN A 218 3.27 -20.69 7.76
C ASN A 218 4.10 -19.55 8.35
N ILE A 219 3.84 -18.29 7.96
CA ILE A 219 4.68 -17.14 8.29
C ILE A 219 4.87 -16.94 9.80
N GLU A 220 3.83 -17.16 10.60
CA GLU A 220 3.89 -17.01 12.06
C GLU A 220 4.89 -17.97 12.70
N SER A 221 4.90 -19.22 12.23
CA SER A 221 5.80 -20.23 12.76
C SER A 221 7.22 -20.03 12.24
N ILE A 222 7.37 -19.61 10.99
CA ILE A 222 8.66 -19.26 10.38
C ILE A 222 9.32 -18.09 11.13
N MET A 223 8.56 -17.01 11.41
CA MET A 223 9.06 -15.87 12.18
C MET A 223 9.46 -16.28 13.59
N ARG A 224 8.63 -17.09 14.27
CA ARG A 224 8.93 -17.57 15.62
C ARG A 224 10.18 -18.44 15.69
N ASP A 225 10.37 -19.35 14.74
CA ASP A 225 11.58 -20.17 14.63
C ASP A 225 12.82 -19.29 14.36
N ALA A 226 12.69 -18.29 13.49
CA ALA A 226 13.77 -17.36 13.18
C ALA A 226 14.14 -16.47 14.38
N GLU A 227 13.16 -16.03 15.17
CA GLU A 227 13.38 -15.28 16.43
C GLU A 227 14.11 -16.14 17.48
N GLN A 228 13.88 -17.44 17.48
CA GLN A 228 14.59 -18.40 18.33
C GLN A 228 16.01 -18.75 17.81
N GLY A 229 16.44 -18.15 16.69
CA GLY A 229 17.75 -18.38 16.11
C GLY A 229 17.90 -19.71 15.36
N VAL A 230 16.77 -20.34 14.98
CA VAL A 230 16.81 -21.54 14.13
C VAL A 230 17.32 -21.15 12.74
N SER A 231 18.25 -21.94 12.19
CA SER A 231 18.80 -21.65 10.85
C SER A 231 17.73 -21.79 9.77
N SER A 232 17.80 -20.94 8.75
CA SER A 232 16.85 -20.91 7.63
C SER A 232 16.67 -22.28 6.97
N HIS A 233 17.76 -23.05 6.82
CA HIS A 233 17.72 -24.41 6.29
C HIS A 233 16.83 -25.35 7.12
N LEU A 234 16.95 -25.31 8.45
CA LEU A 234 16.13 -26.14 9.33
C LEU A 234 14.66 -25.72 9.28
N ILE A 235 14.38 -24.41 9.19
CA ILE A 235 13.01 -23.89 9.04
C ILE A 235 12.39 -24.37 7.72
N VAL A 236 13.09 -24.20 6.60
CA VAL A 236 12.64 -24.65 5.27
C VAL A 236 12.31 -26.14 5.27
N SER A 237 13.14 -26.96 5.92
CA SER A 237 12.94 -28.42 5.97
C SER A 237 11.63 -28.88 6.62
N LYS A 238 10.98 -28.02 7.43
CA LYS A 238 9.68 -28.31 8.06
C LYS A 238 8.50 -28.19 7.09
N TYR A 239 8.60 -27.30 6.10
CA TYR A 239 7.48 -26.91 5.24
C TYR A 239 7.65 -27.27 3.77
N VAL A 240 8.88 -27.59 3.38
CA VAL A 240 9.08 -28.31 2.13
C VAL A 240 8.37 -29.65 2.26
N VAL A 241 7.27 -29.79 1.51
CA VAL A 241 6.69 -31.09 1.22
C VAL A 241 7.82 -31.94 0.67
N LYS A 242 8.23 -32.98 1.40
CA LYS A 242 9.06 -34.04 0.80
C LYS A 242 8.29 -34.46 -0.44
N PRO A 243 8.82 -34.24 -1.66
CA PRO A 243 8.04 -34.44 -2.86
C PRO A 243 7.45 -35.84 -2.80
N ASP A 244 6.11 -35.90 -2.82
CA ASP A 244 5.42 -37.17 -3.01
C ASP A 244 6.00 -37.78 -4.27
N ALA A 245 6.47 -39.01 -4.10
CA ALA A 245 7.24 -39.71 -5.08
C ALA A 245 6.35 -40.00 -6.30
N GLN A 246 6.38 -39.12 -7.32
CA GLN A 246 5.73 -39.33 -8.62
C GLN A 246 6.56 -38.75 -9.77
N SER A 247 6.72 -39.39 -10.93
CA SER A 247 7.28 -40.72 -11.24
C SER A 247 7.82 -40.63 -12.67
N LEU A 248 9.01 -41.19 -12.90
CA LEU A 248 9.32 -41.82 -14.20
C LEU A 248 9.82 -43.24 -13.87
N SER A 249 8.94 -44.23 -14.08
CA SER A 249 9.23 -45.67 -14.00
C SER A 249 9.66 -46.27 -12.64
N GLY A 250 9.06 -45.83 -11.52
CA GLY A 250 8.94 -46.69 -10.32
C GLY A 250 10.14 -46.76 -9.35
N ILE A 251 11.23 -46.01 -9.56
CA ILE A 251 12.25 -45.78 -8.52
C ILE A 251 12.52 -44.28 -8.49
N ILE A 252 12.25 -43.65 -7.35
CA ILE A 252 12.31 -42.19 -7.17
C ILE A 252 13.41 -41.90 -6.18
N ILE A 253 14.45 -41.21 -6.63
CA ILE A 253 15.59 -40.85 -5.78
C ILE A 253 15.80 -39.35 -5.91
N SER A 254 15.70 -38.65 -4.78
CA SER A 254 15.98 -37.21 -4.72
C SER A 254 17.44 -36.94 -5.08
N PRO A 255 17.77 -35.88 -5.85
CA PRO A 255 19.16 -35.48 -6.07
C PRO A 255 19.96 -35.28 -4.77
N TYR A 256 19.29 -34.80 -3.72
CA TYR A 256 19.90 -34.63 -2.41
C TYR A 256 20.15 -35.97 -1.72
N GLU A 257 19.28 -36.96 -1.88
CA GLU A 257 19.50 -38.32 -1.36
C GLU A 257 20.67 -39.00 -2.07
N ILE A 258 20.79 -38.86 -3.40
CA ILE A 258 21.93 -39.37 -4.18
C ILE A 258 23.24 -38.74 -3.66
N LEU A 259 23.19 -37.45 -3.31
CA LEU A 259 24.34 -36.71 -2.81
C LEU A 259 24.56 -36.87 -1.28
N GLY A 260 23.70 -37.62 -0.59
CA GLY A 260 23.78 -37.82 0.87
C GLY A 260 23.60 -36.53 1.66
N LEU A 261 22.71 -35.66 1.19
CA LEU A 261 22.44 -34.33 1.73
C LEU A 261 20.99 -34.18 2.14
N ASN A 262 20.76 -33.25 3.06
CA ASN A 262 19.42 -32.78 3.36
C ASN A 262 18.89 -31.96 2.18
N PHE A 263 17.57 -32.01 1.99
CA PHE A 263 16.92 -31.21 0.96
C PHE A 263 17.06 -29.72 1.25
N GLY A 264 17.49 -28.94 0.26
CA GLY A 264 17.66 -27.49 0.40
C GLY A 264 19.01 -27.06 0.97
N GLU A 265 19.96 -27.99 1.12
CA GLU A 265 21.37 -27.68 1.46
C GLU A 265 21.95 -26.62 0.53
N ASN A 266 22.82 -25.77 1.08
CA ASN A 266 23.39 -24.66 0.33
C ASN A 266 24.29 -25.14 -0.83
N ASP A 267 24.36 -24.33 -1.91
CA ASP A 267 25.10 -24.69 -3.13
C ASP A 267 26.59 -24.99 -2.85
N THR A 268 27.19 -24.34 -1.86
CA THR A 268 28.59 -24.60 -1.46
C THR A 268 28.77 -26.01 -0.88
N THR A 269 27.82 -26.48 -0.07
CA THR A 269 27.79 -27.82 0.53
C THR A 269 27.44 -28.87 -0.51
N VAL A 270 26.48 -28.59 -1.39
CA VAL A 270 26.12 -29.46 -2.52
C VAL A 270 27.31 -29.66 -3.45
N ARG A 271 27.98 -28.59 -3.86
CA ARG A 271 29.18 -28.66 -4.72
C ARG A 271 30.33 -29.40 -4.04
N LYS A 272 30.52 -29.22 -2.73
CA LYS A 272 31.54 -29.96 -1.97
C LYS A 272 31.24 -31.46 -1.97
N ARG A 273 30.02 -31.87 -1.64
CA ARG A 273 29.63 -33.29 -1.65
C ARG A 273 29.70 -33.92 -3.02
N TYR A 274 29.26 -33.20 -4.05
CA TYR A 274 29.42 -33.64 -5.44
C TYR A 274 30.88 -33.97 -5.75
N ARG A 275 31.82 -33.05 -5.50
CA ARG A 275 33.26 -33.30 -5.74
C ARG A 275 33.79 -34.50 -4.97
N ASP A 276 33.42 -34.63 -3.70
CA ASP A 276 33.87 -35.73 -2.84
C ASP A 276 33.33 -37.08 -3.32
N LEU A 277 32.06 -37.14 -3.73
CA LEU A 277 31.41 -38.34 -4.25
C LEU A 277 31.93 -38.70 -5.64
N SER A 278 32.02 -37.74 -6.56
CA SER A 278 32.54 -37.94 -7.91
C SER A 278 33.95 -38.53 -7.88
N LYS A 279 34.83 -38.07 -6.97
CA LYS A 279 36.17 -38.65 -6.79
C LYS A 279 36.13 -40.11 -6.33
N LYS A 280 35.19 -40.46 -5.45
CA LYS A 280 35.06 -41.83 -4.90
C LYS A 280 34.47 -42.81 -5.90
N VAL A 281 33.55 -42.37 -6.75
CA VAL A 281 32.83 -43.25 -7.69
C VAL A 281 33.38 -43.17 -9.12
N HIS A 282 34.45 -42.42 -9.36
CA HIS A 282 35.04 -42.25 -10.69
C HIS A 282 35.54 -43.59 -11.27
N PRO A 283 35.25 -43.91 -12.55
CA PRO A 283 35.70 -45.17 -13.17
C PRO A 283 37.22 -45.39 -13.12
N ASP A 284 38.00 -44.33 -13.38
CA ASP A 284 39.47 -44.39 -13.43
C ASP A 284 40.14 -44.76 -12.10
N VAL A 285 39.44 -44.67 -10.97
CA VAL A 285 39.94 -45.09 -9.64
C VAL A 285 39.29 -46.41 -9.18
N GLY A 286 38.65 -47.14 -10.08
CA GLY A 286 37.94 -48.39 -9.79
C GLY A 286 36.49 -48.22 -9.36
N GLY A 287 35.91 -47.04 -9.56
CA GLY A 287 34.50 -46.74 -9.26
C GLY A 287 33.52 -47.21 -10.35
N SER A 288 32.22 -47.18 -10.04
CA SER A 288 31.17 -47.58 -10.98
C SER A 288 30.77 -46.43 -11.91
N GLU A 289 30.85 -46.65 -13.22
CA GLU A 289 30.39 -45.70 -14.24
C GLU A 289 28.91 -45.33 -14.06
N LEU A 290 28.08 -46.28 -13.63
CA LEU A 290 26.66 -46.04 -13.35
C LEU A 290 26.48 -45.09 -12.16
N LEU A 291 27.20 -45.32 -11.06
CA LEU A 291 27.14 -44.45 -9.88
C LEU A 291 27.68 -43.05 -10.20
N PHE A 292 28.74 -42.97 -11.01
CA PHE A 292 29.28 -41.69 -11.47
C PHE A 292 28.28 -40.90 -12.31
N LYS A 293 27.61 -41.56 -13.26
CA LYS A 293 26.51 -40.94 -14.05
C LYS A 293 25.36 -40.49 -13.16
N LEU A 294 25.01 -41.27 -12.13
CA LEU A 294 23.95 -40.94 -11.19
C LEU A 294 24.28 -39.68 -10.37
N VAL A 295 25.49 -39.59 -9.82
CA VAL A 295 25.98 -38.42 -9.06
C VAL A 295 26.03 -37.17 -9.94
N ASN A 296 26.48 -37.29 -11.20
CA ASN A 296 26.50 -36.16 -12.14
C ASN A 296 25.08 -35.67 -12.46
N LYS A 297 24.14 -36.58 -12.77
CA LYS A 297 22.74 -36.22 -13.02
C LYS A 297 22.09 -35.53 -11.81
N ALA A 298 22.39 -35.99 -10.60
CA ALA A 298 21.90 -35.34 -9.38
C ALA A 298 22.40 -33.90 -9.24
N TYR A 299 23.69 -33.65 -9.52
CA TYR A 299 24.24 -32.30 -9.47
C TYR A 299 23.71 -31.40 -10.60
N GLU A 300 23.56 -31.92 -11.81
CA GLU A 300 22.94 -31.20 -12.95
C GLU A 300 21.49 -30.81 -12.65
N ALA A 301 20.72 -31.70 -12.01
CA ALA A 301 19.35 -31.42 -11.60
C ALA A 301 19.28 -30.28 -10.57
N HIS A 302 20.22 -30.24 -9.62
CA HIS A 302 20.34 -29.14 -8.65
C HIS A 302 20.74 -27.82 -9.33
N SER A 303 21.77 -27.84 -10.18
CA SER A 303 22.32 -26.63 -10.81
C SER A 303 21.36 -25.99 -11.83
N SER A 304 20.50 -26.79 -12.46
CA SER A 304 19.55 -26.31 -13.47
C SER A 304 18.32 -25.61 -12.88
N ARG A 305 18.14 -25.59 -11.55
CA ARG A 305 16.90 -25.14 -10.84
C ARG A 305 15.59 -25.77 -11.35
N ARG A 306 15.65 -26.77 -12.24
CA ARG A 306 14.50 -27.45 -12.86
C ARG A 306 13.62 -28.22 -11.88
N TRP A 307 13.99 -28.28 -10.61
CA TRP A 307 13.28 -28.97 -9.53
C TRP A 307 12.34 -28.06 -8.72
N PHE A 308 12.44 -26.74 -8.88
CA PHE A 308 11.65 -25.75 -8.13
C PHE A 308 10.52 -25.11 -8.95
N ALA A 309 10.29 -25.59 -10.19
CA ALA A 309 9.21 -25.15 -11.07
C ALA A 309 7.97 -26.04 -10.93
#